data_AF-A0AAD7PW26-F1
#
_entry.id   AF-A0AAD7PW26-F1
#
_cell.length_a   1.000
_cell.length_b   1.000
_cell.length_c   1.000
_cell.angle_alpha   90.00
_cell.angle_beta   90.00
_cell.angle_gamma   90.00
#
_symmetry.space_group_name_H-M   'P 1'
#
loop_
_entity.id
_entity.type
_entity.pdbx_description
1 polymer ?
#
loop_
_entity_poly.entity_id
_entity_poly.type
_entity_poly.pdbx_seq_one_letter_code
_entity_poly.pdbx_strand_id
1 'polypeptide(L)'
;MGVCELFWAGITIVLLLLIPKTLGWDVEGHYATCKIAEEFLSKDATAAMKQLLPESAKGELAAVCSWPDDIRRELPWSRELHFADTPDFMCNYEYCRDCHDSAGDKDRCVTGAIYNYTMQLDAAYNQDNKVVTKYNLTEALMFLAHFLGDVHQPLHMGFLGDLGGNRITVQWYDTNANLHKVWDRSIIRSAMETFYASDLAAMIESIKRNITVCF
;
A
#
# COMPACT_ATOMS: atom_id res chain seq x y z
N MET A 1 35.40 23.09 -7.92
CA MET A 1 34.07 23.08 -7.28
C MET A 1 34.22 23.80 -5.95
N GLY A 2 33.58 24.95 -5.82
CA GLY A 2 33.77 25.82 -4.67
C GLY A 2 33.14 25.23 -3.41
N VAL A 3 33.70 25.51 -2.24
CA VAL A 3 33.15 25.10 -0.93
C VAL A 3 31.67 25.50 -0.79
N CYS A 4 31.26 26.57 -1.46
CA CYS A 4 29.87 27.04 -1.55
C CYS A 4 28.95 26.05 -2.29
N GLU A 5 29.39 25.47 -3.42
CA GLU A 5 28.58 24.50 -4.18
C GLU A 5 28.35 23.19 -3.42
N LEU A 6 29.36 22.74 -2.67
CA LEU A 6 29.26 21.57 -1.80
C LEU A 6 28.31 21.80 -0.62
N PHE A 7 28.29 23.02 -0.08
CA PHE A 7 27.38 23.41 1.00
C PHE A 7 25.92 23.46 0.52
N TRP A 8 25.66 24.06 -0.65
CA TRP A 8 24.32 24.06 -1.25
C TRP A 8 23.86 22.68 -1.69
N ALA A 9 24.75 21.84 -2.22
CA ALA A 9 24.43 20.44 -2.54
C ALA A 9 24.07 19.64 -1.27
N GLY A 10 24.81 19.83 -0.17
CA GLY A 10 24.53 19.19 1.12
C GLY A 10 23.17 19.59 1.71
N ILE A 11 22.82 20.89 1.66
CA ILE A 11 21.52 21.38 2.12
C ILE A 11 20.37 20.82 1.27
N THR A 12 20.53 20.75 -0.05
CA THR A 12 19.53 20.19 -0.97
C THR A 12 19.29 18.70 -0.68
N ILE A 13 20.34 17.93 -0.41
CA ILE A 13 20.25 16.50 -0.05
C ILE A 13 19.53 16.32 1.30
N VAL A 14 19.84 17.13 2.30
CA VAL A 14 19.16 17.08 3.62
C VAL A 14 17.68 17.46 3.50
N LEU A 15 17.33 18.44 2.66
CA LEU A 15 15.94 18.83 2.41
C LEU A 15 15.13 17.75 1.67
N LEU A 16 15.76 17.01 0.74
CA LEU A 16 15.11 15.88 0.04
C LEU A 16 14.79 14.70 0.97
N LEU A 17 15.54 14.54 2.06
CA LEU A 17 15.28 13.51 3.09
C LEU A 17 14.14 13.87 4.05
N LEU A 18 13.71 15.14 4.07
CA LEU A 18 12.65 15.64 4.95
C LEU A 18 11.25 15.62 4.30
N ILE A 19 11.11 15.12 3.07
CA ILE A 19 9.81 15.01 2.41
C ILE A 19 9.03 13.86 3.05
N PRO A 20 7.89 14.13 3.73
CA PRO A 20 7.08 13.08 4.32
C PRO A 20 6.65 12.09 3.23
N LYS A 21 6.91 10.80 3.45
CA LYS A 21 6.30 9.74 2.65
C LYS A 21 4.80 9.76 2.97
N THR A 22 3.95 10.18 2.04
CA THR A 22 2.49 10.05 2.14
C THR A 22 2.12 8.64 1.73
N LEU A 23 2.31 7.70 2.64
CA LEU A 23 2.09 6.25 2.44
C LEU A 23 0.61 5.96 2.60
N GLY A 24 0.13 4.84 2.05
CA GLY A 24 -1.19 4.35 2.39
C GLY A 24 -1.25 3.81 3.78
N TRP A 25 -2.01 2.73 4.02
CA TRP A 25 -1.88 2.02 5.28
C TRP A 25 -0.39 1.98 5.66
N ASP A 26 0.00 2.51 6.82
CA ASP A 26 1.45 2.56 7.14
C ASP A 26 1.94 1.10 7.30
N VAL A 27 3.25 0.90 7.47
CA VAL A 27 3.87 -0.43 7.50
C VAL A 27 3.09 -1.45 8.34
N GLU A 28 2.55 -1.05 9.49
CA GLU A 28 1.76 -1.91 10.36
C GLU A 28 0.44 -2.41 9.73
N GLY A 29 -0.26 -1.55 8.98
CA GLY A 29 -1.55 -1.88 8.35
C GLY A 29 -1.39 -2.86 7.17
N HIS A 30 -0.39 -2.64 6.30
CA HIS A 30 -0.08 -3.61 5.24
C HIS A 30 0.44 -4.94 5.80
N TYR A 31 1.29 -4.88 6.82
CA TYR A 31 1.78 -6.09 7.48
C TYR A 31 0.61 -6.90 8.05
N ALA A 32 -0.29 -6.26 8.82
CA ALA A 32 -1.46 -6.92 9.38
C ALA A 32 -2.38 -7.52 8.30
N THR A 33 -2.70 -6.75 7.26
CA THR A 33 -3.55 -7.20 6.15
C THR A 33 -2.99 -8.46 5.50
N CYS A 34 -1.71 -8.44 5.13
CA CYS A 34 -1.07 -9.59 4.49
C CYS A 34 -0.90 -10.77 5.46
N LYS A 35 -0.59 -10.51 6.73
CA LYS A 35 -0.42 -11.57 7.73
C LYS A 35 -1.73 -12.31 8.03
N ILE A 36 -2.85 -11.59 7.96
CA ILE A 36 -4.18 -12.19 8.06
C ILE A 36 -4.47 -12.99 6.78
N ALA A 37 -4.24 -12.39 5.60
CA ALA A 37 -4.51 -13.05 4.32
C ALA A 37 -3.78 -14.40 4.16
N GLU A 38 -2.52 -14.49 4.59
CA GLU A 38 -1.72 -15.73 4.53
C GLU A 38 -2.40 -16.94 5.16
N GLU A 39 -3.18 -16.77 6.22
CA GLU A 39 -3.86 -17.88 6.90
C GLU A 39 -5.09 -18.38 6.17
N PHE A 40 -5.65 -17.58 5.29
CA PHE A 40 -6.81 -17.93 4.47
C PHE A 40 -6.43 -18.42 3.07
N LEU A 41 -5.13 -18.43 2.73
CA LEU A 41 -4.66 -19.00 1.48
C LEU A 41 -4.85 -20.52 1.46
N SER A 42 -5.26 -21.04 0.31
CA SER A 42 -5.22 -22.49 0.08
C SER A 42 -3.79 -23.02 0.12
N LYS A 43 -3.63 -24.34 0.25
CA LYS A 43 -2.30 -24.99 0.21
C LYS A 43 -1.55 -24.66 -1.09
N ASP A 44 -2.26 -24.68 -2.21
CA ASP A 44 -1.70 -24.40 -3.53
C ASP A 44 -1.30 -22.92 -3.67
N ALA A 45 -2.16 -22.00 -3.21
CA ALA A 45 -1.85 -20.57 -3.20
C ALA A 45 -0.66 -20.25 -2.28
N THR A 46 -0.59 -20.89 -1.11
CA THR A 46 0.55 -20.75 -0.19
C THR A 46 1.85 -21.24 -0.83
N ALA A 47 1.80 -22.36 -1.55
CA ALA A 47 2.98 -22.89 -2.23
C ALA A 47 3.44 -21.98 -3.36
N ALA A 48 2.51 -21.49 -4.20
CA ALA A 48 2.82 -20.56 -5.28
C ALA A 48 3.38 -19.23 -4.76
N MET A 49 2.75 -18.66 -3.72
CA MET A 49 3.23 -17.45 -3.04
C MET A 49 4.68 -17.64 -2.56
N LYS A 50 4.97 -18.72 -1.82
CA LYS A 50 6.33 -18.99 -1.30
C LYS A 50 7.38 -19.17 -2.39
N GLN A 51 7.00 -19.67 -3.56
CA GLN A 51 7.91 -19.78 -4.71
C GLN A 51 8.25 -18.43 -5.33
N LEU A 52 7.32 -17.46 -5.29
CA LEU A 52 7.52 -16.13 -5.84
C LEU A 52 8.22 -15.18 -4.87
N LEU A 53 8.09 -15.40 -3.55
CA LEU A 53 8.68 -14.52 -2.55
C LEU A 53 10.21 -14.52 -2.61
N PRO A 54 10.86 -13.36 -2.44
CA PRO A 54 12.31 -13.29 -2.34
C PRO A 54 12.80 -13.94 -1.04
N GLU A 55 14.04 -14.40 -1.02
CA GLU A 55 14.65 -15.04 0.16
C GLU A 55 14.62 -14.13 1.40
N SER A 56 14.75 -12.81 1.21
CA SER A 56 14.66 -11.81 2.28
C SER A 56 13.33 -11.82 3.03
N ALA A 57 12.25 -12.25 2.38
CA ALA A 57 10.92 -12.37 2.97
C ALA A 57 10.81 -13.56 3.93
N LYS A 58 11.78 -14.50 3.92
CA LYS A 58 11.79 -15.71 4.74
C LYS A 58 10.49 -16.53 4.66
N GLY A 59 9.86 -16.51 3.49
CA GLY A 59 8.61 -17.22 3.21
C GLY A 59 7.34 -16.56 3.76
N GLU A 60 7.42 -15.28 4.15
CA GLU A 60 6.31 -14.48 4.68
C GLU A 60 6.00 -13.28 3.76
N LEU A 61 4.80 -13.26 3.17
CA LEU A 61 4.27 -12.19 2.35
C LEU A 61 4.17 -10.87 3.13
N ALA A 62 3.74 -10.92 4.38
CA ALA A 62 3.61 -9.73 5.23
C ALA A 62 4.94 -8.95 5.36
N ALA A 63 6.08 -9.65 5.32
CA ALA A 63 7.42 -9.04 5.40
C ALA A 63 7.76 -8.16 4.18
N VAL A 64 7.05 -8.29 3.07
CA VAL A 64 7.28 -7.54 1.84
C VAL A 64 6.07 -6.71 1.39
N CYS A 65 4.99 -6.72 2.15
CA CYS A 65 3.77 -6.00 1.77
C CYS A 65 3.87 -4.48 1.81
N SER A 66 4.87 -3.90 2.47
CA SER A 66 5.15 -2.46 2.41
C SER A 66 6.09 -2.07 1.25
N TRP A 67 6.63 -3.03 0.50
CA TRP A 67 7.63 -2.77 -0.53
C TRP A 67 7.17 -1.81 -1.65
N PRO A 68 5.94 -1.87 -2.17
CA PRO A 68 5.47 -0.92 -3.19
C PRO A 68 5.61 0.54 -2.75
N ASP A 69 5.37 0.78 -1.47
CA ASP A 69 5.46 2.08 -0.84
C ASP A 69 6.90 2.59 -0.68
N ASP A 70 7.85 1.66 -0.55
CA ASP A 70 9.29 1.93 -0.54
C ASP A 70 9.82 2.25 -1.93
N ILE A 71 9.36 1.54 -2.96
CA ILE A 71 9.91 1.63 -4.32
C ILE A 71 9.25 2.70 -5.22
N ARG A 72 8.08 3.24 -4.84
CA ARG A 72 7.35 4.23 -5.64
C ARG A 72 8.12 5.54 -5.90
N ARG A 73 9.20 5.79 -5.16
CA ARG A 73 10.11 6.92 -5.45
C ARG A 73 11.00 6.60 -6.64
N GLU A 74 11.57 5.39 -6.67
CA GLU A 74 12.42 4.84 -7.73
C GLU A 74 11.62 4.42 -8.97
N LEU A 75 10.34 4.07 -8.80
CA LEU A 75 9.38 3.74 -9.85
C LEU A 75 8.24 4.76 -9.86
N PRO A 76 8.44 6.00 -10.36
CA PRO A 76 7.43 7.06 -10.28
C PRO A 76 6.08 6.69 -10.90
N TRP A 77 6.09 5.80 -11.90
CA TRP A 77 4.89 5.32 -12.56
C TRP A 77 3.96 4.54 -11.63
N SER A 78 4.45 4.01 -10.50
CA SER A 78 3.64 3.24 -9.55
C SER A 78 2.91 4.10 -8.52
N ARG A 79 3.25 5.40 -8.39
CA ARG A 79 2.72 6.27 -7.32
C ARG A 79 1.22 6.40 -7.34
N GLU A 80 0.65 6.63 -8.51
CA GLU A 80 -0.80 6.84 -8.69
C GLU A 80 -1.56 5.51 -8.70
N LEU A 81 -0.86 4.38 -8.62
CA LEU A 81 -1.48 3.06 -8.46
C LEU A 81 -1.88 2.76 -7.01
N HIS A 82 -1.52 3.61 -6.04
CA HIS A 82 -1.86 3.40 -4.63
C HIS A 82 -3.28 3.87 -4.27
N PHE A 83 -3.92 4.69 -5.10
CA PHE A 83 -5.21 5.29 -4.78
C PHE A 83 -6.10 5.43 -6.03
N ALA A 84 -7.34 5.86 -5.84
CA ALA A 84 -8.18 6.37 -6.89
C ALA A 84 -8.88 7.64 -6.39
N ASP A 85 -8.69 8.74 -7.11
CA ASP A 85 -9.33 10.01 -6.77
C ASP A 85 -10.77 10.05 -7.28
N THR A 86 -11.68 10.40 -6.39
CA THR A 86 -13.09 10.64 -6.70
C THR A 86 -13.39 12.15 -6.74
N PRO A 87 -14.39 12.60 -7.51
CA PRO A 87 -14.72 14.02 -7.55
C PRO A 87 -15.23 14.52 -6.19
N ASP A 88 -14.89 15.76 -5.87
CA ASP A 88 -15.24 16.38 -4.58
C ASP A 88 -16.74 16.32 -4.32
N PHE A 89 -17.08 15.95 -3.08
CA PHE A 89 -18.46 15.83 -2.59
C PHE A 89 -19.30 14.76 -3.30
N MET A 90 -18.70 13.93 -4.16
CA MET A 90 -19.33 12.74 -4.72
C MET A 90 -18.90 11.49 -3.94
N CYS A 91 -19.78 11.00 -3.07
CA CYS A 91 -19.54 9.78 -2.29
C CYS A 91 -19.81 8.50 -3.13
N ASN A 92 -19.25 8.42 -4.34
CA ASN A 92 -19.34 7.25 -5.20
C ASN A 92 -18.06 7.08 -6.01
N TYR A 93 -17.80 5.84 -6.42
CA TYR A 93 -16.70 5.47 -7.30
C TYR A 93 -17.24 4.90 -8.61
N GLU A 94 -16.74 5.42 -9.73
CA GLU A 94 -17.05 4.93 -11.08
C GLU A 94 -15.76 4.72 -11.87
N TYR A 95 -15.44 3.46 -12.17
CA TYR A 95 -14.15 3.08 -12.78
C TYR A 95 -13.78 3.91 -14.02
N CYS A 96 -14.69 4.04 -15.00
CA CYS A 96 -14.40 4.78 -16.24
C CYS A 96 -14.13 6.27 -16.02
N ARG A 97 -14.73 6.85 -14.97
CA ARG A 97 -14.60 8.25 -14.59
C ARG A 97 -13.35 8.49 -13.76
N ASP A 98 -13.11 7.64 -12.76
CA ASP A 98 -12.20 7.90 -11.65
C ASP A 98 -10.87 7.13 -11.77
N CYS A 99 -10.82 6.01 -12.50
CA CYS A 99 -9.58 5.24 -12.64
C CYS A 99 -8.67 5.79 -13.75
N HIS A 100 -7.96 6.85 -13.42
CA HIS A 100 -6.92 7.42 -14.27
C HIS A 100 -5.84 8.12 -13.43
N ASP A 101 -4.71 8.36 -14.06
CA ASP A 101 -3.59 9.09 -13.49
C ASP A 101 -3.77 10.61 -13.64
N SER A 102 -2.84 11.43 -13.15
CA SER A 102 -2.94 12.89 -13.26
C SER A 102 -2.81 13.43 -14.69
N ALA A 103 -2.29 12.63 -15.64
CA ALA A 103 -2.28 12.94 -17.07
C ALA A 103 -3.57 12.52 -17.79
N GLY A 104 -4.46 11.78 -17.10
CA GLY A 104 -5.70 11.26 -17.66
C GLY A 104 -5.54 9.89 -18.34
N ASP A 105 -4.39 9.24 -18.19
CA ASP A 105 -4.17 7.89 -18.70
C ASP A 105 -5.03 6.90 -17.91
N LYS A 106 -5.88 6.15 -18.61
CA LYS A 106 -6.85 5.23 -18.03
C LYS A 106 -6.17 4.02 -17.37
N ASP A 107 -6.89 3.39 -16.44
CA ASP A 107 -6.50 2.18 -15.71
C ASP A 107 -5.32 2.35 -14.73
N ARG A 108 -4.84 3.58 -14.57
CA ARG A 108 -3.72 3.95 -13.71
C ARG A 108 -4.22 4.45 -12.34
N CYS A 109 -4.90 3.56 -11.63
CA CYS A 109 -5.36 3.75 -10.26
C CYS A 109 -5.27 2.42 -9.50
N VAL A 110 -5.56 2.41 -8.19
CA VAL A 110 -5.48 1.19 -7.37
C VAL A 110 -6.34 0.03 -7.87
N THR A 111 -7.58 0.28 -8.31
CA THR A 111 -8.43 -0.80 -8.83
C THR A 111 -7.95 -1.34 -10.18
N GLY A 112 -7.39 -0.47 -11.02
CA GLY A 112 -6.79 -0.87 -12.30
C GLY A 112 -5.50 -1.67 -12.08
N ALA A 113 -4.70 -1.29 -11.09
CA ALA A 113 -3.51 -2.03 -10.66
C ALA A 113 -3.88 -3.41 -10.12
N ILE A 114 -4.88 -3.52 -9.26
CA ILE A 114 -5.40 -4.81 -8.77
C ILE A 114 -5.79 -5.72 -9.94
N TYR A 115 -6.55 -5.21 -10.90
CA TYR A 115 -6.93 -5.97 -12.09
C TYR A 115 -5.69 -6.43 -12.88
N ASN A 116 -4.77 -5.51 -13.18
CA ASN A 116 -3.56 -5.79 -13.95
C ASN A 116 -2.70 -6.88 -13.31
N TYR A 117 -2.35 -6.74 -12.03
CA TYR A 117 -1.48 -7.71 -11.36
C TYR A 117 -2.18 -9.05 -11.07
N THR A 118 -3.50 -9.04 -10.87
CA THR A 118 -4.29 -10.28 -10.82
C THR A 118 -4.20 -11.03 -12.15
N MET A 119 -4.39 -10.34 -13.28
CA MET A 119 -4.31 -10.95 -14.61
C MET A 119 -2.90 -11.48 -14.94
N GLN A 120 -1.85 -10.82 -14.48
CA GLN A 120 -0.48 -11.32 -14.64
C GLN A 120 -0.25 -12.64 -13.88
N LEU A 121 -0.71 -12.73 -12.64
CA LEU A 121 -0.57 -13.94 -11.82
C LEU A 121 -1.47 -15.08 -12.31
N ASP A 122 -2.70 -14.79 -12.72
CA ASP A 122 -3.63 -15.77 -13.29
C ASP A 122 -3.08 -16.37 -14.60
N ALA A 123 -2.60 -15.53 -15.51
CA ALA A 123 -2.01 -16.01 -16.76
C ALA A 123 -0.73 -16.84 -16.52
N ALA A 124 0.08 -16.49 -15.52
CA ALA A 124 1.24 -17.29 -15.13
C ALA A 124 0.83 -18.65 -14.55
N TYR A 125 -0.22 -18.69 -13.72
CA TYR A 125 -0.78 -19.94 -13.19
C TYR A 125 -1.30 -20.86 -14.30
N ASN A 126 -1.95 -20.27 -15.32
CA ASN A 126 -2.43 -20.97 -16.51
C ASN A 126 -1.32 -21.29 -17.55
N GLN A 127 -0.04 -21.15 -17.17
CA GLN A 127 1.14 -21.47 -17.98
C GLN A 127 1.22 -20.71 -19.32
N ASP A 128 0.75 -19.46 -19.36
CA ASP A 128 1.01 -18.59 -20.51
C ASP A 128 2.49 -18.19 -20.54
N ASN A 129 3.26 -18.91 -21.36
CA ASN A 129 4.71 -18.70 -21.55
C ASN A 129 5.07 -17.26 -21.93
N LYS A 130 4.19 -16.49 -22.58
CA LYS A 130 4.46 -15.09 -22.92
C LYS A 130 4.43 -14.19 -21.69
N VAL A 131 3.54 -14.45 -20.74
CA VAL A 131 3.42 -13.68 -19.50
C VAL A 131 4.57 -14.01 -18.56
N VAL A 132 4.84 -15.31 -18.37
CA VAL A 132 5.91 -15.82 -17.51
C VAL A 132 7.28 -15.26 -17.91
N THR A 133 7.52 -15.05 -19.21
CA THR A 133 8.80 -14.51 -19.71
C THR A 133 8.85 -12.97 -19.74
N LYS A 134 7.71 -12.29 -19.71
CA LYS A 134 7.62 -10.84 -19.86
C LYS A 134 7.60 -10.09 -18.54
N TYR A 135 6.91 -10.59 -17.53
CA TYR A 135 6.64 -9.86 -16.29
C TYR A 135 7.43 -10.42 -15.11
N ASN A 136 7.77 -9.53 -14.17
CA ASN A 136 8.30 -9.93 -12.88
C ASN A 136 7.14 -10.35 -11.96
N LEU A 137 6.90 -11.66 -11.84
CA LEU A 137 5.78 -12.19 -11.06
C LEU A 137 5.93 -11.99 -9.54
N THR A 138 7.17 -11.85 -9.05
CA THR A 138 7.43 -11.47 -7.65
C THR A 138 6.93 -10.05 -7.38
N GLU A 139 7.24 -9.11 -8.27
CA GLU A 139 6.71 -7.74 -8.17
C GLU A 139 5.19 -7.74 -8.31
N ALA A 140 4.63 -8.53 -9.24
CA ALA A 140 3.18 -8.62 -9.41
C ALA A 140 2.47 -9.08 -8.12
N LEU A 141 3.00 -10.11 -7.44
CA LEU A 141 2.49 -10.57 -6.15
C LEU A 141 2.58 -9.47 -5.08
N MET A 142 3.74 -8.82 -4.97
CA MET A 142 3.99 -7.82 -3.93
C MET A 142 3.15 -6.56 -4.14
N PHE A 143 3.00 -6.09 -5.39
CA PHE A 143 2.08 -5.02 -5.75
C PHE A 143 0.63 -5.38 -5.47
N LEU A 144 0.16 -6.56 -5.90
CA LEU A 144 -1.22 -6.98 -5.68
C LEU A 144 -1.56 -7.03 -4.19
N ALA A 145 -0.70 -7.63 -3.37
CA ALA A 145 -0.92 -7.75 -1.94
C ALA A 145 -1.00 -6.39 -1.24
N HIS A 146 -0.15 -5.44 -1.63
CA HIS A 146 -0.18 -4.07 -1.13
C HIS A 146 -1.43 -3.31 -1.56
N PHE A 147 -1.77 -3.34 -2.86
CA PHE A 147 -2.91 -2.59 -3.41
C PHE A 147 -4.25 -3.11 -2.90
N LEU A 148 -4.35 -4.40 -2.58
CA LEU A 148 -5.50 -4.94 -1.85
C LEU A 148 -5.62 -4.34 -0.45
N GLY A 149 -4.52 -3.98 0.23
CA GLY A 149 -4.58 -3.18 1.45
C GLY A 149 -5.06 -1.77 1.15
N ASP A 150 -4.40 -1.07 0.23
CA ASP A 150 -4.67 0.33 -0.10
C ASP A 150 -6.13 0.59 -0.48
N VAL A 151 -6.73 -0.25 -1.35
CA VAL A 151 -8.13 -0.07 -1.77
C VAL A 151 -9.12 -0.16 -0.61
N HIS A 152 -8.74 -0.81 0.51
CA HIS A 152 -9.55 -0.89 1.73
C HIS A 152 -9.27 0.25 2.71
N GLN A 153 -8.24 1.07 2.48
CA GLN A 153 -8.03 2.32 3.23
C GLN A 153 -9.05 3.35 2.72
N PRO A 154 -10.03 3.81 3.53
CA PRO A 154 -11.11 4.65 3.01
C PRO A 154 -10.65 5.93 2.30
N LEU A 155 -9.57 6.54 2.74
CA LEU A 155 -9.03 7.77 2.17
C LEU A 155 -8.12 7.56 0.96
N HIS A 156 -7.85 6.31 0.56
CA HIS A 156 -7.27 5.97 -0.74
C HIS A 156 -8.30 5.97 -1.87
N MET A 157 -9.58 6.01 -1.51
CA MET A 157 -10.71 6.16 -2.42
C MET A 157 -11.44 7.49 -2.12
N GLY A 158 -10.65 8.52 -1.81
CA GLY A 158 -11.11 9.82 -1.30
C GLY A 158 -11.27 10.89 -2.38
N PHE A 159 -11.40 12.15 -1.95
CA PHE A 159 -11.60 13.28 -2.86
C PHE A 159 -10.30 13.79 -3.46
N LEU A 160 -10.37 14.17 -4.74
CA LEU A 160 -9.26 14.79 -5.46
C LEU A 160 -8.84 16.14 -4.82
N GLY A 161 -9.80 16.98 -4.45
CA GLY A 161 -9.55 18.35 -3.99
C GLY A 161 -8.75 18.44 -2.69
N ASP A 162 -8.95 17.47 -1.79
CA ASP A 162 -8.22 17.35 -0.53
C ASP A 162 -7.09 16.30 -0.54
N LEU A 163 -6.85 15.66 -1.70
CA LEU A 163 -5.87 14.60 -1.91
C LEU A 163 -6.08 13.43 -0.95
N GLY A 164 -7.31 12.92 -0.88
CA GLY A 164 -7.69 11.87 0.08
C GLY A 164 -7.51 12.32 1.53
N GLY A 165 -7.80 13.58 1.85
CA GLY A 165 -7.63 14.15 3.18
C GLY A 165 -6.18 14.51 3.56
N ASN A 166 -5.19 14.39 2.66
CA ASN A 166 -3.82 14.83 2.94
C ASN A 166 -3.72 16.35 3.17
N ARG A 167 -4.64 17.14 2.59
CA ARG A 167 -4.72 18.60 2.78
C ARG A 167 -5.51 19.02 4.02
N ILE A 168 -6.19 18.08 4.69
CA ILE A 168 -6.97 18.37 5.88
C ILE A 168 -6.07 18.24 7.10
N THR A 169 -5.65 19.37 7.66
CA THR A 169 -4.86 19.39 8.90
C THR A 169 -5.77 19.17 10.10
N VAL A 170 -5.38 18.26 10.99
CA VAL A 170 -6.09 17.91 12.21
C VAL A 170 -5.13 17.80 13.39
N GLN A 171 -5.69 17.75 14.59
CA GLN A 171 -4.96 17.43 15.80
C GLN A 171 -5.38 16.03 16.27
N TRP A 172 -4.43 15.08 16.26
CA TRP A 172 -4.60 13.74 16.81
C TRP A 172 -3.99 13.69 18.20
N TYR A 173 -4.85 13.74 19.22
CA TYR A 173 -4.47 13.99 20.62
C TYR A 173 -3.57 15.22 20.74
N ASP A 174 -2.35 15.07 21.23
CA ASP A 174 -1.41 16.19 21.43
C ASP A 174 -0.51 16.45 20.22
N THR A 175 -0.76 15.79 19.07
CA THR A 175 0.10 15.86 17.88
C THR A 175 -0.65 16.39 16.66
N ASN A 176 0.00 17.26 15.88
CA ASN A 176 -0.52 17.69 14.58
C ASN A 176 -0.34 16.57 13.54
N ALA A 177 -1.37 16.34 12.74
CA ALA A 177 -1.38 15.37 11.65
C ALA A 177 -2.22 15.89 10.46
N ASN A 178 -2.22 15.16 9.34
CA ASN A 178 -3.28 15.28 8.35
C ASN A 178 -4.28 14.12 8.50
N LEU A 179 -5.49 14.28 7.98
CA LEU A 179 -6.55 13.30 8.13
C LEU A 179 -6.18 11.95 7.50
N HIS A 180 -5.52 11.95 6.35
CA HIS A 180 -5.05 10.73 5.67
C HIS A 180 -4.18 9.87 6.58
N LYS A 181 -3.13 10.48 7.15
CA LYS A 181 -2.20 9.83 8.08
C LYS A 181 -2.88 9.33 9.36
N VAL A 182 -3.96 9.97 9.80
CA VAL A 182 -4.73 9.48 10.94
C VAL A 182 -5.32 8.10 10.65
N TRP A 183 -5.87 7.91 9.45
CA TRP A 183 -6.41 6.63 9.00
C TRP A 183 -5.32 5.59 8.74
N ASP A 184 -4.26 5.97 8.00
CA ASP A 184 -3.18 5.05 7.66
C ASP A 184 -2.46 4.46 8.87
N ARG A 185 -2.31 5.28 9.92
CA ARG A 185 -1.33 5.02 10.97
C ARG A 185 -1.85 5.31 12.36
N SER A 186 -2.34 6.52 12.59
CA SER A 186 -2.52 7.01 13.97
C SER A 186 -3.55 6.21 14.73
N ILE A 187 -4.67 5.84 14.08
CA ILE A 187 -5.69 4.97 14.67
C ILE A 187 -5.10 3.60 15.04
N ILE A 188 -4.41 2.94 14.11
CA ILE A 188 -3.79 1.63 14.33
C ILE A 188 -2.81 1.68 15.51
N ARG A 189 -1.87 2.64 15.49
CA ARG A 189 -0.85 2.73 16.54
C ARG A 189 -1.43 3.08 17.90
N SER A 190 -2.43 3.97 17.95
CA SER A 190 -3.10 4.29 19.21
C SER A 190 -3.84 3.07 19.77
N ALA A 191 -4.49 2.27 18.91
CA ALA A 191 -5.13 1.02 19.31
C ALA A 191 -4.10 -0.02 19.80
N MET A 192 -2.99 -0.19 19.08
CA MET A 192 -1.87 -1.05 19.50
C MET A 192 -1.31 -0.66 20.87
N GLU A 193 -1.03 0.62 21.08
CA GLU A 193 -0.52 1.14 22.35
C GLU A 193 -1.53 0.95 23.49
N THR A 194 -2.80 1.29 23.24
CA THR A 194 -3.84 1.29 24.28
C THR A 194 -4.26 -0.12 24.69
N PHE A 195 -4.41 -1.04 23.73
CA PHE A 195 -5.04 -2.34 23.97
C PHE A 195 -4.09 -3.53 23.88
N TYR A 196 -2.91 -3.36 23.27
CA TYR A 196 -2.04 -4.49 22.90
C TYR A 196 -0.58 -4.29 23.31
N ALA A 197 -0.29 -3.36 24.23
CA ALA A 197 1.08 -3.08 24.70
C ALA A 197 2.08 -2.83 23.56
N SER A 198 1.61 -2.17 22.49
CA SER A 198 2.37 -1.90 21.26
C SER A 198 2.81 -3.14 20.49
N ASP A 199 2.20 -4.30 20.73
CA ASP A 199 2.46 -5.55 20.03
C ASP A 199 1.50 -5.74 18.85
N LEU A 200 2.03 -5.61 17.64
CA LEU A 200 1.28 -5.82 16.41
C LEU A 200 0.80 -7.28 16.25
N ALA A 201 1.60 -8.26 16.66
CA ALA A 201 1.23 -9.66 16.58
C ALA A 201 0.05 -9.96 17.52
N ALA A 202 0.06 -9.41 18.74
CA ALA A 202 -1.08 -9.54 19.66
C ALA A 202 -2.37 -8.92 19.09
N MET A 203 -2.28 -7.76 18.44
CA MET A 203 -3.41 -7.14 17.77
C MET A 203 -3.93 -8.00 16.61
N ILE A 204 -3.04 -8.52 15.75
CA ILE A 204 -3.40 -9.40 14.63
C ILE A 204 -4.11 -10.66 15.14
N GLU A 205 -3.59 -11.30 16.19
CA GLU A 205 -4.20 -12.48 16.81
C GLU A 205 -5.60 -12.17 17.37
N SER A 206 -5.79 -10.99 17.97
CA SER A 206 -7.09 -10.53 18.45
C SER A 206 -8.11 -10.37 17.30
N ILE A 207 -7.70 -9.74 16.20
CA ILE A 207 -8.53 -9.57 15.00
C ILE A 207 -8.92 -10.93 14.41
N LYS A 208 -7.94 -11.83 14.23
CA LYS A 208 -8.16 -13.17 13.68
C LYS A 208 -9.18 -13.98 14.47
N ARG A 209 -9.06 -14.00 15.80
CA ARG A 209 -10.02 -14.69 16.67
C ARG A 209 -11.45 -14.22 16.42
N ASN A 210 -11.65 -12.93 16.19
CA ASN A 210 -12.98 -12.37 15.96
C ASN A 210 -13.53 -12.68 14.55
N ILE A 211 -12.65 -12.88 13.55
CA ILE A 211 -13.03 -13.31 12.20
C ILE A 211 -13.47 -14.79 12.20
N THR A 212 -12.79 -15.64 12.96
CA THR A 212 -13.05 -17.09 12.97
C THR A 212 -14.31 -17.53 13.74
N VAL A 213 -15.03 -16.61 14.39
CA VAL A 213 -16.22 -16.94 15.20
C VAL A 213 -17.51 -17.01 14.35
N CYS A 214 -17.44 -16.69 13.07
CA CYS A 214 -18.60 -16.67 12.17
C CYS A 214 -18.49 -17.66 10.99
N PHE A 215 -18.21 -18.95 11.23
CA PHE A 215 -18.54 -20.05 10.29
C PHE A 215 -18.77 -21.37 11.03
#